data_AF-A0A6I6GDF7-F1
#
_entry.id   AF-A0A6I6GDF7-F1
#
_cell.length_a   1.000
_cell.length_b   1.000
_cell.length_c   1.000
_cell.angle_alpha   90.00
_cell.angle_beta   90.00
_cell.angle_gamma   90.00
#
_symmetry.space_group_name_H-M   'P 1'
#
loop_
_entity.id
_entity.type
_entity.pdbx_description
1 polymer ?
#
loop_
_entity_poly.entity_id
_entity_poly.type
_entity_poly.pdbx_seq_one_letter_code
_entity_poly.pdbx_strand_id
1 'polypeptide(L)'
;MKEAHLISPFSYGAGIPGWNVTFTAIVPENMEIKYIVKNDPKGLLKLTTEKKRGNTYYTWNMQQVKNEAGFGDAPDDRYYEPHVIVYISKYSNSAGQQTFVQSVDDLYRWNASFTKTLNQTEDPTLKGITDSLVKPLSSSLQKAEAIYKWVQNHIRYVAFENGLEGFRPRQAAEVCSKRYGDCKDMSSIITQMLRMAGIEAYYTWIGTRDIPYEYTDVPLPIVDNHMISVARIDGKWYFIDGTSPSSTIYLPPSSIQTKQALVGISDTKYEILTVPVAEPVISTVEDSTFIHFTADGIAGKEKVLYKGYYAEDVHNALLYRDEKRLKDYVKTRMGKASNKFMLGEYKVSKHEAPTLEASIVADFEVPGYGKKVGNEYYINLNLEKLFENQLIDTAKRKVPKQFEFKGQITEHHILEIPQGYQVSYHPENFEIETPFYQLSIRYTKQANRIIATQVLTTKVLMLQPNQFDAWNAPMAKIQAQYKEQIVLEKL
;
A
#
# COMPACT_ATOMS: atom_id res chain seq x y z
N MET A 1 -8.72 17.43 34.91
CA MET A 1 -9.63 16.76 33.96
C MET A 1 -9.22 15.30 33.93
N LYS A 2 -10.11 14.38 34.35
CA LYS A 2 -9.85 12.94 34.19
C LYS A 2 -10.14 12.63 32.71
N GLU A 3 -9.09 12.70 31.90
CA GLU A 3 -8.99 12.32 30.48
C GLU A 3 -9.90 13.09 29.49
N ALA A 4 -9.30 13.88 28.61
CA ALA A 4 -9.96 14.36 27.41
C ALA A 4 -10.04 13.18 26.43
N HIS A 5 -11.25 12.73 26.08
CA HIS A 5 -11.43 11.67 25.09
C HIS A 5 -11.39 12.27 23.68
N LEU A 6 -10.48 11.75 22.85
CA LEU A 6 -10.54 11.94 21.40
C LEU A 6 -11.74 11.13 20.88
N ILE A 7 -12.58 11.76 20.07
CA ILE A 7 -13.79 11.12 19.53
C ILE A 7 -13.50 10.74 18.08
N SER A 8 -13.74 9.47 17.73
CA SER A 8 -13.70 9.04 16.33
C SER A 8 -14.74 9.79 15.49
N PRO A 9 -14.47 10.04 14.20
CA PRO A 9 -15.48 10.58 13.29
C PRO A 9 -16.77 9.75 13.33
N PHE A 10 -17.92 10.41 13.26
CA PHE A 10 -19.22 9.74 13.12
C PHE A 10 -19.62 9.68 11.65
N SER A 11 -19.54 8.49 11.06
CA SER A 11 -20.01 8.20 9.69
C SER A 11 -21.50 7.91 9.68
N TYR A 12 -22.23 8.51 8.75
CA TYR A 12 -23.69 8.37 8.68
C TYR A 12 -24.14 7.10 7.97
N GLY A 13 -23.36 6.62 6.99
CA GLY A 13 -23.66 5.40 6.24
C GLY A 13 -23.34 4.15 7.05
N ALA A 14 -22.13 4.05 7.62
CA ALA A 14 -21.69 3.05 8.60
C ALA A 14 -22.15 1.60 8.28
N GLY A 15 -22.25 1.25 6.99
CA GLY A 15 -22.71 -0.06 6.54
C GLY A 15 -24.22 -0.34 6.66
N ILE A 16 -25.05 0.60 7.10
CA ILE A 16 -26.49 0.40 7.33
C ILE A 16 -27.31 1.58 6.78
N PRO A 17 -28.27 1.34 5.86
CA PRO A 17 -29.13 2.41 5.38
C PRO A 17 -30.04 2.93 6.51
N GLY A 18 -30.23 4.24 6.59
CA GLY A 18 -30.97 4.88 7.67
C GLY A 18 -31.98 5.89 7.16
N TRP A 19 -33.24 5.76 7.56
CA TRP A 19 -34.26 6.77 7.20
C TRP A 19 -33.99 8.12 7.88
N ASN A 20 -33.57 8.09 9.14
CA ASN A 20 -33.28 9.27 9.94
C ASN A 20 -32.14 8.95 10.91
N VAL A 21 -30.92 9.37 10.59
CA VAL A 21 -29.72 9.13 11.39
C VAL A 21 -29.36 10.41 12.12
N THR A 22 -29.18 10.31 13.44
CA THR A 22 -28.90 11.46 14.30
C THR A 22 -27.69 11.18 15.16
N PHE A 23 -26.75 12.13 15.16
CA PHE A 23 -25.63 12.16 16.07
C PHE A 23 -25.73 13.41 16.94
N THR A 24 -25.61 13.24 18.26
CA THR A 24 -25.69 14.35 19.21
C THR A 24 -24.43 14.37 20.09
N ALA A 25 -23.70 15.48 20.06
CA ALA A 25 -22.67 15.78 21.03
C ALA A 25 -23.26 16.64 22.17
N ILE A 26 -23.11 16.18 23.41
CA ILE A 26 -23.55 16.87 24.62
C ILE A 26 -22.31 17.48 25.28
N VAL A 27 -22.25 18.79 25.34
CA VAL A 27 -21.05 19.54 25.72
C VAL A 27 -21.33 20.38 26.97
N PRO A 28 -20.56 20.22 28.06
CA PRO A 28 -20.74 21.02 29.26
C PRO A 28 -20.31 22.48 29.03
N GLU A 29 -20.87 23.42 29.80
CA GLU A 29 -20.60 24.87 29.65
C GLU A 29 -19.12 25.26 29.83
N ASN A 30 -18.31 24.44 30.51
CA ASN A 30 -16.89 24.67 30.68
C ASN A 30 -16.03 24.16 29.51
N MET A 31 -16.65 23.75 28.40
CA MET A 31 -15.98 23.20 27.22
C MET A 31 -16.51 23.85 25.94
N GLU A 32 -15.59 24.08 25.01
CA GLU A 32 -15.90 24.55 23.65
C GLU A 32 -15.51 23.44 22.67
N ILE A 33 -16.43 23.11 21.75
CA ILE A 33 -16.15 22.20 20.64
C ILE A 33 -16.18 22.94 19.32
N LYS A 34 -15.48 22.39 18.34
CA LYS A 34 -15.62 22.69 16.93
C LYS A 34 -15.96 21.40 16.18
N TYR A 35 -16.39 21.53 14.94
CA TYR A 35 -16.69 20.39 14.10
C TYR A 35 -16.28 20.63 12.65
N ILE A 36 -16.06 19.54 11.92
CA ILE A 36 -15.79 19.51 10.49
C ILE A 36 -16.78 18.52 9.86
N VAL A 37 -17.46 18.94 8.79
CA VAL A 37 -18.30 18.07 7.97
C VAL A 37 -17.50 17.68 6.73
N LYS A 38 -17.48 16.40 6.40
CA LYS A 38 -16.82 15.86 5.20
C LYS A 38 -17.84 15.11 4.34
N ASN A 39 -17.56 15.06 3.03
CA ASN A 39 -18.33 14.32 2.02
C ASN A 39 -19.84 14.61 1.98
N ASP A 40 -20.28 15.83 2.31
CA ASP A 40 -21.67 16.26 2.16
C ASP A 40 -21.81 17.38 1.09
N PRO A 41 -21.48 17.11 -0.19
CA PRO A 41 -21.51 18.14 -1.23
C PRO A 41 -22.93 18.68 -1.51
N LYS A 42 -23.97 17.97 -1.05
CA LYS A 42 -25.38 18.36 -1.21
C LYS A 42 -25.95 19.07 0.03
N GLY A 43 -25.18 19.21 1.11
CA GLY A 43 -25.63 19.86 2.34
C GLY A 43 -26.84 19.17 2.98
N LEU A 44 -26.91 17.84 2.88
CA LEU A 44 -28.01 17.03 3.42
C LEU A 44 -27.99 16.99 4.95
N LEU A 45 -26.81 17.15 5.56
CA LEU A 45 -26.63 17.10 7.00
C LEU A 45 -27.04 18.43 7.64
N LYS A 46 -27.95 18.37 8.61
CA LYS A 46 -28.52 19.54 9.30
C LYS A 46 -28.08 19.58 10.75
N LEU A 47 -27.46 20.68 11.17
CA LEU A 47 -27.11 20.95 12.56
C LEU A 47 -28.21 21.74 13.26
N THR A 48 -28.61 21.30 14.45
CA THR A 48 -29.37 22.10 15.42
C THR A 48 -28.58 22.23 16.72
N THR A 49 -28.75 23.36 17.41
CA THR A 49 -28.08 23.63 18.68
C THR A 49 -29.08 24.05 19.76
N GLU A 50 -29.02 23.41 20.92
CA GLU A 50 -29.92 23.69 22.05
C GLU A 50 -29.11 23.80 23.35
N LYS A 51 -29.37 24.81 24.18
CA LYS A 51 -28.80 24.92 25.53
C LYS A 51 -29.83 24.53 26.58
N LYS A 52 -29.52 23.52 27.40
CA LYS A 52 -30.38 23.11 28.52
C LYS A 52 -29.57 22.43 29.62
N ARG A 53 -29.97 22.67 30.88
CA ARG A 53 -29.41 22.02 32.09
C ARG A 53 -27.87 22.07 32.13
N GLY A 54 -27.27 23.25 31.89
CA GLY A 54 -25.83 23.44 31.96
C GLY A 54 -25.02 22.78 30.83
N ASN A 55 -25.67 22.35 29.75
CA ASN A 55 -25.04 21.72 28.59
C ASN A 55 -25.54 22.35 27.28
N THR A 56 -24.68 22.33 26.26
CA THR A 56 -25.01 22.63 24.86
C THR A 56 -25.09 21.32 24.08
N TYR A 57 -26.19 21.11 23.38
CA TYR A 57 -26.46 19.93 22.55
C TYR A 57 -26.26 20.33 21.09
N TYR A 58 -25.31 19.69 20.41
CA TYR A 58 -25.12 19.83 18.97
C TYR A 58 -25.65 18.57 18.31
N THR A 59 -26.73 18.70 17.54
CA THR A 59 -27.40 17.56 16.92
C THR A 59 -27.29 17.66 15.41
N TRP A 60 -26.56 16.74 14.81
CA TRP A 60 -26.45 16.59 13.37
C TRP A 60 -27.38 15.48 12.89
N ASN A 61 -28.31 15.82 12.02
CA ASN A 61 -29.31 14.91 11.49
C ASN A 61 -29.17 14.78 9.98
N MET A 62 -29.32 13.56 9.47
CA MET A 62 -29.38 13.27 8.05
C MET A 62 -30.53 12.30 7.76
N GLN A 63 -31.35 12.63 6.77
CA GLN A 63 -32.45 11.80 6.33
C GLN A 63 -32.07 11.01 5.08
N GLN A 64 -32.70 9.83 4.91
CA GLN A 64 -32.53 8.97 3.75
C GLN A 64 -31.07 8.65 3.44
N VAL A 65 -30.31 8.32 4.49
CA VAL A 65 -28.92 7.91 4.36
C VAL A 65 -28.88 6.59 3.60
N LYS A 66 -28.16 6.61 2.48
CA LYS A 66 -27.91 5.43 1.66
C LYS A 66 -26.66 4.73 2.18
N ASN A 67 -26.68 3.41 2.11
CA ASN A 67 -25.49 2.60 2.28
C ASN A 67 -25.03 2.15 0.90
N GLU A 68 -23.78 2.45 0.56
CA GLU A 68 -23.18 1.97 -0.69
C GLU A 68 -22.69 0.53 -0.52
N ALA A 69 -22.64 -0.23 -1.61
CA ALA A 69 -22.11 -1.59 -1.56
C ALA A 69 -20.61 -1.56 -1.18
N GLY A 70 -20.19 -2.47 -0.30
CA GLY A 70 -18.79 -2.65 0.06
C GLY A 70 -18.01 -3.38 -1.04
N PHE A 71 -16.80 -2.92 -1.33
CA PHE A 71 -15.86 -3.56 -2.25
C PHE A 71 -14.50 -3.71 -1.54
N GLY A 72 -13.85 -4.87 -1.67
CA GLY A 72 -12.57 -5.12 -0.99
C GLY A 72 -11.41 -4.24 -1.47
N ASP A 73 -11.56 -3.60 -2.63
CA ASP A 73 -10.63 -2.64 -3.21
C ASP A 73 -11.18 -1.20 -3.16
N ALA A 74 -12.18 -0.92 -2.32
CA ALA A 74 -12.58 0.45 -2.00
C ALA A 74 -11.65 1.02 -0.92
N PRO A 75 -11.39 2.34 -0.92
CA PRO A 75 -10.79 2.98 0.23
C PRO A 75 -11.74 2.91 1.44
N ASP A 76 -11.24 3.32 2.61
CA ASP A 76 -12.05 3.53 3.81
C ASP A 76 -13.28 4.42 3.54
N ASP A 77 -14.39 4.15 4.22
CA ASP A 77 -15.67 4.83 3.99
C ASP A 77 -15.59 6.35 4.18
N ARG A 78 -14.68 6.84 5.02
CA ARG A 78 -14.44 8.27 5.25
C ARG A 78 -13.96 8.99 3.99
N TYR A 79 -13.55 8.30 2.92
CA TYR A 79 -13.25 8.93 1.63
C TYR A 79 -14.49 9.38 0.85
N TYR A 80 -15.66 8.80 1.10
CA TYR A 80 -16.84 9.04 0.28
C TYR A 80 -18.15 9.14 1.06
N GLU A 81 -18.22 8.68 2.30
CA GLU A 81 -19.39 8.79 3.15
C GLU A 81 -19.43 10.11 3.92
N PRO A 82 -20.61 10.78 3.98
CA PRO A 82 -20.83 11.92 4.84
C PRO A 82 -20.51 11.58 6.30
N HIS A 83 -19.68 12.39 6.93
CA HIS A 83 -19.32 12.21 8.33
C HIS A 83 -19.03 13.53 9.02
N VAL A 84 -19.17 13.52 10.34
CA VAL A 84 -18.88 14.66 11.21
C VAL A 84 -17.73 14.31 12.13
N ILE A 85 -16.75 15.21 12.18
CA ILE A 85 -15.62 15.16 13.09
C ILE A 85 -15.90 16.21 14.16
N VAL A 86 -16.04 15.80 15.43
CA VAL A 86 -16.22 16.70 16.56
C VAL A 86 -14.96 16.68 17.41
N TYR A 87 -14.47 17.85 17.78
CA TYR A 87 -13.27 17.97 18.60
C TYR A 87 -13.38 19.11 19.60
N ILE A 88 -12.70 18.93 20.74
CA ILE A 88 -12.61 19.95 21.79
C ILE A 88 -11.62 21.01 21.32
N SER A 89 -12.07 22.26 21.18
CA SER A 89 -11.19 23.39 20.87
C SER A 89 -10.58 23.97 22.15
N LYS A 90 -11.39 24.10 23.20
CA LYS A 90 -11.00 24.65 24.51
C LYS A 90 -11.74 23.98 25.65
N TYR A 91 -11.18 24.04 26.84
CA TYR A 91 -11.85 23.64 28.06
C TYR A 91 -11.31 24.40 29.27
N SER A 92 -12.10 24.53 30.33
CA SER A 92 -11.67 25.13 31.59
C SER A 92 -11.41 24.07 32.65
N ASN A 93 -10.26 24.14 33.31
CA ASN A 93 -9.89 23.33 34.46
C ASN A 93 -9.39 24.22 35.63
N SER A 94 -8.85 23.61 36.69
CA SER A 94 -8.31 24.33 37.85
C SER A 94 -7.14 25.28 37.53
N ALA A 95 -6.51 25.13 36.37
CA ALA A 95 -5.45 26.02 35.86
C ALA A 95 -5.98 27.08 34.88
N GLY A 96 -7.31 27.25 34.78
CA GLY A 96 -7.97 28.19 33.88
C GLY A 96 -8.34 27.58 32.54
N GLN A 97 -8.58 28.43 31.54
CA GLN A 97 -8.93 28.00 30.18
C GLN A 97 -7.70 27.44 29.46
N GLN A 98 -7.84 26.25 28.91
CA GLN A 98 -6.83 25.56 28.13
C GLN A 98 -7.29 25.49 26.67
N THR A 99 -6.37 25.73 25.75
CA THR A 99 -6.56 25.34 24.34
C THR A 99 -6.15 23.89 24.19
N PHE A 100 -6.94 23.09 23.46
CA PHE A 100 -6.59 21.69 23.19
C PHE A 100 -5.91 21.58 21.81
N VAL A 101 -6.68 21.40 20.73
CA VAL A 101 -6.12 21.36 19.37
C VAL A 101 -6.99 22.21 18.44
N GLN A 102 -6.40 23.27 17.88
CA GLN A 102 -7.09 24.19 16.95
C GLN A 102 -6.29 24.50 15.68
N SER A 103 -5.03 24.10 15.63
CA SER A 103 -4.08 24.37 14.56
C SER A 103 -3.06 23.25 14.47
N VAL A 104 -2.33 23.16 13.37
CA VAL A 104 -1.21 22.21 13.24
C VAL A 104 -0.17 22.45 14.33
N ASP A 105 0.08 23.70 14.71
CA ASP A 105 1.00 24.05 15.79
C ASP A 105 0.55 23.48 17.15
N ASP A 106 -0.75 23.52 17.44
CA ASP A 106 -1.29 22.92 18.67
C ASP A 106 -1.15 21.40 18.65
N LEU A 107 -1.48 20.77 17.51
CA LEU A 107 -1.33 19.33 17.33
C LEU A 107 0.14 18.91 17.47
N TYR A 108 1.05 19.66 16.85
CA TYR A 108 2.48 19.38 16.94
C TYR A 108 2.99 19.53 18.37
N ARG A 109 2.61 20.59 19.10
CA ARG A 109 2.97 20.74 20.52
C ARG A 109 2.48 19.57 21.36
N TRP A 110 1.27 19.08 21.09
CA TRP A 110 0.73 17.91 21.78
C TRP A 110 1.54 16.64 21.47
N ASN A 111 1.83 16.38 20.18
CA ASN A 111 2.66 15.27 19.73
C ASN A 111 4.11 15.33 20.28
N ALA A 112 4.75 16.50 20.19
CA ALA A 112 6.08 16.76 20.72
C ALA A 112 6.17 16.56 22.24
N SER A 113 5.06 16.76 22.97
CA SER A 113 5.02 16.53 24.41
C SER A 113 5.32 15.07 24.81
N PHE A 114 5.06 14.11 23.90
CA PHE A 114 5.35 12.69 24.12
C PHE A 114 6.79 12.30 23.75
N THR A 115 7.50 13.12 22.97
CA THR A 115 8.85 12.80 22.46
C THR A 115 9.95 13.66 23.07
N LYS A 116 9.64 14.81 23.68
CA LYS A 116 10.64 15.75 24.25
C LYS A 116 11.60 15.15 25.28
N THR A 117 11.17 14.13 26.03
CA THR A 117 11.98 13.43 27.05
C THR A 117 12.58 12.12 26.55
N LEU A 118 12.42 11.81 25.27
CA LEU A 118 12.84 10.55 24.68
C LEU A 118 14.32 10.61 24.30
N ASN A 119 15.07 9.58 24.69
CA ASN A 119 16.46 9.34 24.31
C ASN A 119 17.42 10.51 24.58
N GLN A 120 17.20 11.26 25.67
CA GLN A 120 18.03 12.42 26.04
C GLN A 120 19.45 12.05 26.49
N THR A 121 19.67 10.80 26.92
CA THR A 121 20.98 10.28 27.30
C THR A 121 21.33 9.11 26.38
N GLU A 122 22.57 9.10 25.90
CA GLU A 122 23.10 8.00 25.10
C GLU A 122 23.28 6.74 25.96
N ASP A 123 22.68 5.63 25.54
CA ASP A 123 22.91 4.32 26.17
C ASP A 123 24.17 3.65 25.60
N PRO A 124 25.15 3.26 26.43
CA PRO A 124 26.41 2.67 25.96
C PRO A 124 26.24 1.38 25.17
N THR A 125 25.22 0.56 25.49
CA THR A 125 24.98 -0.71 24.79
C THR A 125 24.46 -0.44 23.38
N LEU A 126 23.45 0.44 23.26
CA LEU A 126 22.90 0.84 21.97
C LEU A 126 23.95 1.56 21.11
N LYS A 127 24.80 2.39 21.73
CA LYS A 127 25.92 3.04 21.04
C LYS A 127 26.93 2.02 20.51
N GLY A 128 27.33 1.06 21.33
CA GLY A 128 28.27 0.00 20.92
C GLY A 128 27.73 -0.83 19.75
N ILE A 129 26.44 -1.18 19.77
CA ILE A 129 25.77 -1.83 18.63
C ILE A 129 25.84 -0.93 17.40
N THR A 130 25.41 0.33 17.52
CA THR A 130 25.39 1.29 16.41
C THR A 130 26.78 1.44 15.79
N ASP A 131 27.81 1.67 16.61
CA ASP A 131 29.20 1.82 16.16
C ASP A 131 29.70 0.58 15.42
N SER A 132 29.36 -0.62 15.89
CA SER A 132 29.74 -1.86 15.23
C SER A 132 29.13 -1.99 13.82
N LEU A 133 27.91 -1.48 13.62
CA LEU A 133 27.21 -1.51 12.33
C LEU A 133 27.80 -0.48 11.35
N VAL A 134 28.14 0.71 11.84
CA VAL A 134 28.48 1.86 10.98
C VAL A 134 29.97 2.06 10.75
N LYS A 135 30.85 1.55 11.63
CA LYS A 135 32.31 1.66 11.51
C LYS A 135 32.88 1.14 10.18
N PRO A 136 32.41 0.03 9.57
CA PRO A 136 32.94 -0.42 8.29
C PRO A 136 32.40 0.37 7.09
N LEU A 137 31.48 1.32 7.30
CA LEU A 137 30.73 1.99 6.24
C LEU A 137 31.13 3.46 6.11
N SER A 138 31.28 3.92 4.86
CA SER A 138 31.70 5.29 4.58
C SER A 138 30.54 6.24 4.32
N SER A 139 29.51 5.81 3.59
CA SER A 139 28.38 6.68 3.24
C SER A 139 27.28 6.70 4.31
N SER A 140 26.66 7.86 4.50
CA SER A 140 25.51 8.02 5.42
C SER A 140 24.33 7.12 5.03
N LEU A 141 24.10 6.91 3.72
CA LEU A 141 23.05 6.04 3.23
C LEU A 141 23.30 4.55 3.58
N GLN A 142 24.53 4.05 3.40
CA GLN A 142 24.87 2.68 3.80
C GLN A 142 24.73 2.49 5.33
N LYS A 143 25.14 3.49 6.12
CA LYS A 143 24.98 3.46 7.58
C LYS A 143 23.50 3.39 7.98
N ALA A 144 22.66 4.21 7.36
CA ALA A 144 21.22 4.20 7.59
C ALA A 144 20.58 2.86 7.20
N GLU A 145 20.96 2.30 6.05
CA GLU A 145 20.50 0.99 5.60
C GLU A 145 20.91 -0.13 6.58
N ALA A 146 22.15 -0.12 7.07
CA ALA A 146 22.64 -1.11 8.02
C ALA A 146 21.91 -1.04 9.37
N ILE A 147 21.66 0.18 9.88
CA ILE A 147 20.86 0.40 11.09
C ILE A 147 19.43 -0.09 10.89
N TYR A 148 18.80 0.28 9.78
CA TYR A 148 17.42 -0.09 9.47
C TYR A 148 17.25 -1.61 9.40
N LYS A 149 18.11 -2.30 8.65
CA LYS A 149 18.15 -3.77 8.57
C LYS A 149 18.41 -4.42 9.93
N TRP A 150 19.30 -3.86 10.74
CA TRP A 150 19.55 -4.40 12.07
C TRP A 150 18.29 -4.35 12.93
N VAL A 151 17.58 -3.21 12.92
CA VAL A 151 16.32 -3.08 13.67
C VAL A 151 15.26 -4.06 13.17
N GLN A 152 15.05 -4.18 11.85
CA GLN A 152 14.08 -5.13 11.27
C GLN A 152 14.38 -6.59 11.68
N ASN A 153 15.66 -6.97 11.74
CA ASN A 153 16.07 -8.33 12.06
C ASN A 153 16.09 -8.65 13.56
N HIS A 154 16.22 -7.65 14.43
CA HIS A 154 16.46 -7.86 15.86
C HIS A 154 15.32 -7.36 16.76
N ILE A 155 14.40 -6.56 16.25
CA ILE A 155 13.27 -6.02 17.01
C ILE A 155 11.96 -6.49 16.38
N ARG A 156 11.21 -7.31 17.11
CA ARG A 156 9.92 -7.85 16.66
C ARG A 156 8.81 -6.80 16.75
N TYR A 157 8.07 -6.61 15.66
CA TYR A 157 6.88 -5.77 15.70
C TYR A 157 5.77 -6.41 16.56
N VAL A 158 5.27 -5.68 17.55
CA VAL A 158 4.12 -6.05 18.39
C VAL A 158 3.32 -4.79 18.66
N ALA A 159 2.10 -4.70 18.11
CA ALA A 159 1.24 -3.54 18.28
C ALA A 159 0.74 -3.40 19.73
N PHE A 160 0.86 -2.20 20.30
CA PHE A 160 0.33 -1.82 21.61
C PHE A 160 -0.31 -0.42 21.53
N GLU A 161 -1.63 -0.35 21.66
CA GLU A 161 -2.39 0.88 21.35
C GLU A 161 -3.34 1.31 22.49
N ASN A 162 -3.12 0.82 23.72
CA ASN A 162 -4.05 1.09 24.81
C ASN A 162 -3.88 2.50 25.37
N GLY A 163 -4.91 3.34 25.21
CA GLY A 163 -4.98 4.68 25.79
C GLY A 163 -3.84 5.58 25.31
N LEU A 164 -3.22 6.32 26.23
CA LEU A 164 -2.11 7.23 25.90
C LEU A 164 -0.83 6.50 25.44
N GLU A 165 -0.69 5.21 25.73
CA GLU A 165 0.42 4.40 25.21
C GLU A 165 0.33 4.27 23.68
N GLY A 166 -0.86 4.46 23.10
CA GLY A 166 -1.03 4.60 21.65
C GLY A 166 -0.25 5.76 21.03
N PHE A 167 0.19 6.76 21.82
CA PHE A 167 0.92 7.93 21.35
C PHE A 167 2.36 8.04 21.88
N ARG A 168 2.72 7.26 22.90
CA ARG A 168 4.00 7.40 23.62
C ARG A 168 5.02 6.36 23.17
N PRO A 169 6.11 6.76 22.48
CA PRO A 169 7.21 5.85 22.21
C PRO A 169 7.99 5.48 23.48
N ARG A 170 8.51 4.26 23.57
CA ARG A 170 9.48 3.85 24.59
C ARG A 170 10.91 4.27 24.24
N GLN A 171 11.76 4.33 25.25
CA GLN A 171 13.19 4.65 25.09
C GLN A 171 13.86 3.63 24.18
N ALA A 172 14.73 4.09 23.27
CA ALA A 172 15.43 3.23 22.30
C ALA A 172 16.24 2.12 22.98
N ALA A 173 16.88 2.42 24.12
CA ALA A 173 17.59 1.43 24.93
C ALA A 173 16.66 0.35 25.50
N GLU A 174 15.44 0.72 25.90
CA GLU A 174 14.43 -0.21 26.38
C GLU A 174 13.90 -1.09 25.25
N VAL A 175 13.60 -0.50 24.08
CA VAL A 175 13.19 -1.25 22.88
C VAL A 175 14.29 -2.24 22.47
N CYS A 176 15.54 -1.79 22.46
CA CYS A 176 16.72 -2.61 22.24
C CYS A 176 16.72 -3.79 23.24
N SER A 177 16.73 -3.53 24.55
CA SER A 177 16.76 -4.59 25.56
C SER A 177 15.61 -5.58 25.46
N LYS A 178 14.39 -5.12 25.14
CA LYS A 178 13.18 -5.96 25.06
C LYS A 178 13.06 -6.73 23.76
N ARG A 179 13.71 -6.29 22.67
CA ARG A 179 13.65 -6.89 21.32
C ARG A 179 12.24 -6.93 20.71
N TYR A 180 11.34 -6.05 21.14
CA TYR A 180 10.04 -5.86 20.50
C TYR A 180 9.49 -4.44 20.68
N GLY A 181 8.60 -4.03 19.77
CA GLY A 181 7.79 -2.81 19.92
C GLY A 181 6.84 -2.50 18.78
N ASP A 182 6.04 -1.46 18.96
CA ASP A 182 5.09 -0.96 17.97
C ASP A 182 5.72 0.11 17.04
N CYS A 183 4.92 0.79 16.21
CA CYS A 183 5.43 1.75 15.24
C CYS A 183 6.26 2.88 15.87
N LYS A 184 5.84 3.37 17.03
CA LYS A 184 6.50 4.46 17.75
C LYS A 184 7.81 3.99 18.36
N ASP A 185 7.82 2.75 18.87
CA ASP A 185 9.03 2.12 19.40
C ASP A 185 10.07 1.85 18.31
N MET A 186 9.62 1.38 17.15
CA MET A 186 10.48 1.18 15.98
C MET A 186 11.05 2.52 15.49
N SER A 187 10.22 3.57 15.42
CA SER A 187 10.69 4.94 15.13
C SER A 187 11.70 5.45 16.17
N SER A 188 11.47 5.16 17.46
CA SER A 188 12.35 5.54 18.57
C SER A 188 13.77 4.99 18.39
N ILE A 189 13.89 3.66 18.23
CA ILE A 189 15.20 3.01 18.14
C ILE A 189 15.92 3.39 16.83
N ILE A 190 15.24 3.43 15.69
CA ILE A 190 15.84 3.81 14.40
C ILE A 190 16.37 5.24 14.48
N THR A 191 15.53 6.19 14.92
CA THR A 191 15.92 7.60 15.01
C THR A 191 17.12 7.79 15.92
N GLN A 192 17.16 7.10 17.07
CA GLN A 192 18.28 7.24 17.99
C GLN A 192 19.59 6.65 17.43
N MET A 193 19.54 5.47 16.82
CA MET A 193 20.72 4.85 16.21
C MET A 193 21.25 5.70 15.03
N LEU A 194 20.36 6.26 14.21
CA LEU A 194 20.75 7.18 13.13
C LEU A 194 21.46 8.44 13.67
N ARG A 195 20.92 9.04 14.74
CA ARG A 195 21.55 10.20 15.40
C ARG A 195 22.93 9.87 15.98
N MET A 196 23.07 8.71 16.64
CA MET A 196 24.37 8.21 17.13
C MET A 196 25.39 8.00 15.99
N ALA A 197 24.92 7.68 14.78
CA ALA A 197 25.74 7.55 13.58
C ALA A 197 26.04 8.88 12.87
N GLY A 198 25.59 10.01 13.42
CA GLY A 198 25.78 11.35 12.85
C GLY A 198 24.83 11.68 11.70
N ILE A 199 23.68 11.00 11.61
CA ILE A 199 22.68 11.22 10.56
C ILE A 199 21.52 12.03 11.15
N GLU A 200 21.10 13.08 10.43
CA GLU A 200 19.91 13.86 10.77
C GLU A 200 18.67 12.97 10.65
N ALA A 201 18.04 12.66 11.78
CA ALA A 201 16.84 11.82 11.83
C ALA A 201 15.80 12.38 12.81
N TYR A 202 14.53 12.21 12.46
CA TYR A 202 13.40 12.87 13.10
C TYR A 202 12.23 11.90 13.33
N TYR A 203 11.62 12.06 14.49
CA TYR A 203 10.33 11.47 14.79
C TYR A 203 9.27 12.07 13.89
N THR A 204 8.49 11.22 13.23
CA THR A 204 7.53 11.67 12.22
C THR A 204 6.20 10.96 12.39
N TRP A 205 5.13 11.75 12.54
CA TRP A 205 3.75 11.27 12.57
C TRP A 205 3.18 11.26 11.16
N ILE A 206 2.44 10.21 10.83
CA ILE A 206 1.90 10.03 9.48
C ILE A 206 0.66 9.14 9.50
N GLY A 207 -0.34 9.48 8.67
CA GLY A 207 -1.47 8.61 8.40
C GLY A 207 -1.16 7.65 7.25
N THR A 208 -1.71 6.43 7.30
CA THR A 208 -1.83 5.58 6.12
C THR A 208 -2.86 6.13 5.14
N ARG A 209 -2.88 5.59 3.92
CA ARG A 209 -3.91 5.88 2.91
C ARG A 209 -5.30 5.42 3.29
N ASP A 210 -5.49 4.72 4.41
CA ASP A 210 -6.82 4.46 4.95
C ASP A 210 -7.44 5.71 5.61
N ILE A 211 -6.61 6.71 5.94
CA ILE A 211 -7.08 7.98 6.50
C ILE A 211 -7.18 9.01 5.37
N PRO A 212 -8.34 9.63 5.11
CA PRO A 212 -8.51 10.61 4.02
C PRO A 212 -8.05 12.03 4.39
N TYR A 213 -7.57 12.24 5.61
CA TYR A 213 -7.26 13.55 6.13
C TYR A 213 -5.82 13.98 5.86
N GLU A 214 -5.63 15.29 5.85
CA GLU A 214 -4.35 15.98 5.80
C GLU A 214 -4.22 16.88 7.03
N TYR A 215 -2.99 17.09 7.52
CA TYR A 215 -2.74 17.95 8.68
C TYR A 215 -3.20 19.39 8.42
N THR A 216 -3.05 19.87 7.18
CA THR A 216 -3.45 21.23 6.77
C THR A 216 -4.95 21.46 6.73
N ASP A 217 -5.76 20.39 6.69
CA ASP A 217 -7.22 20.45 6.57
C ASP A 217 -7.92 20.03 7.88
N VAL A 218 -7.43 18.97 8.53
CA VAL A 218 -7.99 18.42 9.77
C VAL A 218 -6.88 18.34 10.81
N PRO A 219 -6.39 19.45 11.42
CA PRO A 219 -5.24 19.41 12.32
C PRO A 219 -5.60 18.77 13.67
N LEU A 220 -5.84 17.46 13.68
CA LEU A 220 -6.29 16.66 14.83
C LEU A 220 -5.52 15.34 14.87
N PRO A 221 -5.44 14.66 16.04
CA PRO A 221 -4.75 13.38 16.16
C PRO A 221 -5.29 12.25 15.26
N ILE A 222 -6.48 12.41 14.67
CA ILE A 222 -7.08 11.43 13.75
C ILE A 222 -6.48 11.44 12.34
N VAL A 223 -5.57 12.38 12.03
CA VAL A 223 -4.87 12.43 10.73
C VAL A 223 -3.82 11.34 10.61
N ASP A 224 -3.25 10.92 11.73
CA ASP A 224 -2.24 9.87 11.78
C ASP A 224 -2.71 8.66 12.57
N ASN A 225 -2.19 7.51 12.15
CA ASN A 225 -2.30 6.22 12.83
C ASN A 225 -0.95 5.52 12.93
N HIS A 226 0.14 6.22 12.56
CA HIS A 226 1.45 5.62 12.41
C HIS A 226 2.56 6.60 12.75
N MET A 227 3.71 6.05 13.14
CA MET A 227 4.92 6.83 13.44
C MET A 227 6.14 6.14 12.82
N ILE A 228 6.95 6.91 12.10
CA ILE A 228 8.14 6.43 11.40
C ILE A 228 9.36 7.30 11.73
N SER A 229 10.54 6.88 11.29
CA SER A 229 11.74 7.73 11.31
C SER A 229 11.91 8.38 9.94
N VAL A 230 12.12 9.69 9.88
CA VAL A 230 12.52 10.37 8.64
C VAL A 230 13.94 10.85 8.78
N ALA A 231 14.80 10.51 7.81
CA ALA A 231 16.19 10.92 7.79
C ALA A 231 16.49 11.88 6.64
N ARG A 232 17.36 12.86 6.88
CA ARG A 232 17.91 13.75 5.85
C ARG A 232 19.32 13.30 5.53
N ILE A 233 19.52 12.77 4.32
CA ILE A 233 20.80 12.22 3.85
C ILE A 233 21.13 12.88 2.51
N ASP A 234 22.28 13.53 2.42
CA ASP A 234 22.75 14.22 1.20
C ASP A 234 21.70 15.17 0.60
N GLY A 235 20.97 15.87 1.48
CA GLY A 235 19.91 16.81 1.11
C GLY A 235 18.57 16.19 0.74
N LYS A 236 18.43 14.86 0.76
CA LYS A 236 17.20 14.12 0.44
C LYS A 236 16.53 13.56 1.69
N TRP A 237 15.20 13.52 1.67
CA TRP A 237 14.39 12.91 2.72
C TRP A 237 14.15 11.42 2.44
N TYR A 238 14.38 10.58 3.45
CA TYR A 238 14.13 9.15 3.44
C TYR A 238 13.10 8.79 4.51
N PHE A 239 12.03 8.09 4.11
CA PHE A 239 10.94 7.67 4.99
C PHE A 239 11.20 6.22 5.43
N ILE A 240 11.66 6.05 6.67
CA ILE A 240 12.18 4.79 7.21
C ILE A 240 11.16 4.21 8.18
N ASP A 241 10.40 3.22 7.70
CA ASP A 241 9.36 2.54 8.46
C ASP A 241 9.86 1.19 9.00
N GLY A 242 10.12 1.11 10.31
CA GLY A 242 10.58 -0.11 10.97
C GLY A 242 9.56 -1.24 11.09
N THR A 243 8.31 -1.05 10.68
CA THR A 243 7.22 -2.00 10.99
C THR A 243 7.05 -3.14 10.00
N SER A 244 7.54 -2.98 8.77
CA SER A 244 7.62 -4.06 7.78
C SER A 244 9.02 -4.68 7.78
N PRO A 245 9.16 -6.01 7.94
CA PRO A 245 10.45 -6.70 7.93
C PRO A 245 11.09 -6.80 6.53
N SER A 246 10.34 -6.54 5.45
CA SER A 246 10.81 -6.67 4.07
C SER A 246 10.89 -5.33 3.31
N SER A 247 10.50 -4.23 3.97
CA SER A 247 10.65 -2.88 3.41
C SER A 247 12.12 -2.48 3.28
N THR A 248 12.37 -1.54 2.35
CA THR A 248 13.71 -1.04 2.03
C THR A 248 13.78 0.48 2.19
N ILE A 249 14.94 1.01 2.61
CA ILE A 249 15.13 2.46 2.77
C ILE A 249 14.95 3.23 1.45
N TYR A 250 15.11 2.56 0.31
CA TYR A 250 15.04 3.17 -1.02
C TYR A 250 13.60 3.38 -1.53
N LEU A 251 12.59 2.83 -0.85
CA LEU A 251 11.21 2.85 -1.29
C LEU A 251 10.30 3.06 -0.07
N PRO A 252 9.57 4.20 0.04
CA PRO A 252 8.62 4.37 1.14
C PRO A 252 7.53 3.28 1.09
N PRO A 253 6.93 2.84 2.20
CA PRO A 253 5.82 1.89 2.15
C PRO A 253 4.68 2.38 1.25
N SER A 254 4.06 1.45 0.50
CA SER A 254 2.95 1.76 -0.41
C SER A 254 1.77 2.41 0.33
N SER A 255 1.54 2.02 1.59
CA SER A 255 0.47 2.50 2.45
C SER A 255 0.56 3.97 2.84
N ILE A 256 1.72 4.62 2.75
CA ILE A 256 1.91 6.02 3.16
C ILE A 256 2.19 6.97 1.99
N GLN A 257 2.29 6.49 0.75
CA GLN A 257 2.44 7.37 -0.42
C GLN A 257 1.31 8.40 -0.49
N THR A 258 1.60 9.60 -1.01
CA THR A 258 0.71 10.78 -1.06
C THR A 258 0.32 11.38 0.29
N LYS A 259 0.66 10.74 1.41
CA LYS A 259 0.28 11.24 2.75
C LYS A 259 1.21 12.35 3.21
N GLN A 260 0.68 13.23 4.05
CA GLN A 260 1.47 14.25 4.73
C GLN A 260 2.16 13.63 5.95
N ALA A 261 3.45 13.87 6.07
CA ALA A 261 4.31 13.46 7.17
C ALA A 261 4.64 14.69 8.01
N LEU A 262 4.26 14.68 9.29
CA LEU A 262 4.56 15.75 10.24
C LEU A 262 5.92 15.45 10.90
N VAL A 263 6.99 16.06 10.38
CA VAL A 263 8.38 15.80 10.77
C VAL A 263 8.77 16.70 11.94
N GLY A 264 9.07 16.13 13.10
CA GLY A 264 9.42 16.89 14.30
C GLY A 264 10.88 17.34 14.33
N ILE A 265 11.15 18.58 13.93
CA ILE A 265 12.50 19.16 13.85
C ILE A 265 13.06 19.52 15.24
N SER A 266 12.21 20.05 16.12
CA SER A 266 12.52 20.38 17.52
C SER A 266 11.24 20.50 18.33
N ASP A 267 11.29 20.69 19.64
CA ASP A 267 10.10 20.83 20.51
C ASP A 267 9.07 21.87 20.04
N THR A 268 9.46 22.84 19.20
CA THR A 268 8.58 23.92 18.71
C THR A 268 8.56 24.08 17.19
N LYS A 269 9.36 23.31 16.43
CA LYS A 269 9.43 23.42 14.96
C LYS A 269 9.18 22.07 14.31
N TYR A 270 8.44 22.09 13.23
CA TYR A 270 8.15 20.92 12.39
C TYR A 270 8.21 21.29 10.91
N GLU A 271 8.28 20.28 10.07
CA GLU A 271 8.03 20.37 8.63
C GLU A 271 6.88 19.43 8.24
N ILE A 272 6.11 19.80 7.23
CA ILE A 272 5.14 18.90 6.60
C ILE A 272 5.68 18.51 5.24
N LEU A 273 5.96 17.23 5.06
CA LEU A 273 6.43 16.66 3.79
C LEU A 273 5.32 15.80 3.19
N THR A 274 5.21 15.79 1.86
CA THR A 274 4.36 14.81 1.16
C THR A 274 5.21 13.62 0.76
N VAL A 275 4.80 12.41 1.14
CA VAL A 275 5.49 11.18 0.72
C VAL A 275 5.35 11.02 -0.79
N PRO A 276 6.46 10.88 -1.54
CA PRO A 276 6.43 10.76 -2.98
C PRO A 276 5.76 9.46 -3.42
N VAL A 277 5.19 9.49 -4.62
CA VAL A 277 4.64 8.30 -5.27
C VAL A 277 5.74 7.60 -6.03
N ALA A 278 5.88 6.29 -5.84
CA ALA A 278 6.86 5.50 -6.60
C ALA A 278 6.42 5.39 -8.07
N GLU A 279 7.37 5.57 -8.98
CA GLU A 279 7.13 5.37 -10.41
C GLU A 279 6.87 3.89 -10.71
N PRO A 280 6.01 3.56 -11.70
CA PRO A 280 5.66 2.17 -12.01
C PRO A 280 6.87 1.26 -12.27
N VAL A 281 7.93 1.79 -12.89
CA VAL A 281 9.16 1.06 -13.24
C VAL A 281 9.95 0.55 -12.02
N ILE A 282 9.67 1.07 -10.82
CA ILE A 282 10.31 0.61 -9.59
C ILE A 282 9.71 -0.72 -9.11
N SER A 283 8.41 -0.93 -9.37
CA SER A 283 7.68 -2.13 -8.94
C SER A 283 7.24 -2.92 -10.15
N THR A 284 8.04 -3.91 -10.54
CA THR A 284 7.82 -4.70 -11.76
C THR A 284 7.61 -6.17 -11.49
N VAL A 285 6.79 -6.81 -12.32
CA VAL A 285 6.79 -8.26 -12.53
C VAL A 285 7.26 -8.53 -13.94
N GLU A 286 8.25 -9.39 -14.10
CA GLU A 286 8.75 -9.86 -15.39
C GLU A 286 8.60 -11.38 -15.45
N ASP A 287 7.66 -11.87 -16.25
CA ASP A 287 7.42 -13.29 -16.50
C ASP A 287 8.01 -13.68 -17.85
N SER A 288 8.86 -14.70 -17.84
CA SER A 288 9.32 -15.38 -19.05
C SER A 288 8.91 -16.85 -19.03
N THR A 289 7.94 -17.23 -19.86
CA THR A 289 7.42 -18.59 -19.98
C THR A 289 7.81 -19.18 -21.34
N PHE A 290 8.61 -20.24 -21.32
CA PHE A 290 9.00 -21.05 -22.48
C PHE A 290 8.07 -22.25 -22.62
N ILE A 291 7.52 -22.45 -23.81
CA ILE A 291 6.41 -23.38 -24.07
C ILE A 291 6.77 -24.26 -25.27
N HIS A 292 6.46 -25.56 -25.17
CA HIS A 292 6.45 -26.48 -26.29
C HIS A 292 5.18 -27.34 -26.24
N PHE A 293 4.76 -27.87 -27.39
CA PHE A 293 3.65 -28.81 -27.46
C PHE A 293 4.07 -30.19 -26.92
N THR A 294 3.15 -30.82 -26.19
CA THR A 294 3.23 -32.24 -25.81
C THR A 294 2.20 -33.04 -26.61
N ALA A 295 2.09 -34.34 -26.34
CA ALA A 295 1.08 -35.19 -26.98
C ALA A 295 -0.37 -34.77 -26.63
N ASP A 296 -0.59 -34.21 -25.44
CA ASP A 296 -1.92 -33.85 -24.92
C ASP A 296 -1.98 -32.41 -24.40
N GLY A 297 -1.15 -31.48 -24.92
CA GLY A 297 -1.23 -30.07 -24.51
C GLY A 297 0.08 -29.32 -24.66
N ILE A 298 0.46 -28.59 -23.62
CA ILE A 298 1.75 -27.88 -23.55
C ILE A 298 2.49 -28.18 -22.25
N ALA A 299 3.81 -28.07 -22.31
CA ALA A 299 4.68 -28.07 -21.14
C ALA A 299 5.78 -27.01 -21.32
N GLY A 300 6.47 -26.70 -20.25
CA GLY A 300 7.40 -25.58 -20.30
C GLY A 300 8.18 -25.31 -19.03
N LYS A 301 8.95 -24.23 -19.11
CA LYS A 301 9.67 -23.64 -17.98
C LYS A 301 9.30 -22.18 -17.89
N GLU A 302 9.19 -21.67 -16.69
CA GLU A 302 8.83 -20.29 -16.42
C GLU A 302 9.74 -19.70 -15.36
N LYS A 303 10.03 -18.40 -15.50
CA LYS A 303 10.72 -17.60 -14.51
C LYS A 303 9.98 -16.30 -14.34
N VAL A 304 9.55 -16.03 -13.11
CA VAL A 304 8.95 -14.76 -12.73
C VAL A 304 9.91 -14.02 -11.81
N LEU A 305 10.27 -12.78 -12.16
CA LEU A 305 11.06 -11.87 -11.36
C LEU A 305 10.17 -10.74 -10.84
N TYR A 306 10.17 -10.56 -9.53
CA TYR A 306 9.45 -9.51 -8.83
C TYR A 306 10.44 -8.46 -8.32
N LYS A 307 10.09 -7.18 -8.43
CA LYS A 307 10.85 -6.03 -7.89
C LYS A 307 9.93 -5.08 -7.13
N GLY A 308 10.52 -4.27 -6.26
CA GLY A 308 9.78 -3.24 -5.51
C GLY A 308 8.67 -3.85 -4.65
N TYR A 309 7.47 -3.25 -4.66
CA TYR A 309 6.37 -3.74 -3.82
C TYR A 309 5.89 -5.15 -4.19
N TYR A 310 6.02 -5.56 -5.46
CA TYR A 310 5.73 -6.95 -5.83
C TYR A 310 6.71 -7.94 -5.19
N ALA A 311 7.98 -7.56 -5.05
CA ALA A 311 8.95 -8.37 -4.31
C ALA A 311 8.64 -8.35 -2.82
N GLU A 312 8.31 -7.18 -2.24
CA GLU A 312 7.93 -7.05 -0.83
C GLU A 312 6.78 -8.00 -0.46
N ASP A 313 5.73 -8.05 -1.28
CA ASP A 313 4.61 -8.98 -1.15
C ASP A 313 5.07 -10.46 -1.16
N VAL A 314 5.99 -10.84 -2.06
CA VAL A 314 6.57 -12.19 -2.05
C VAL A 314 7.37 -12.44 -0.78
N HIS A 315 8.22 -11.52 -0.35
CA HIS A 315 9.01 -11.67 0.88
C HIS A 315 8.10 -11.86 2.09
N ASN A 316 7.10 -11.00 2.27
CA ASN A 316 6.13 -11.06 3.34
C ASN A 316 5.30 -12.34 3.32
N ALA A 317 4.83 -12.76 2.14
CA ALA A 317 4.09 -13.99 1.99
C ALA A 317 4.89 -15.22 2.43
N LEU A 318 6.23 -15.20 2.30
CA LEU A 318 7.10 -16.32 2.64
C LEU A 318 7.58 -16.35 4.09
N LEU A 319 7.47 -15.25 4.85
CA LEU A 319 7.90 -15.20 6.26
C LEU A 319 7.12 -16.17 7.16
N TYR A 320 5.87 -16.49 6.80
CA TYR A 320 4.94 -17.23 7.66
C TYR A 320 4.42 -18.54 7.05
N ARG A 321 5.17 -19.14 6.10
CA ARG A 321 4.73 -20.35 5.37
C ARG A 321 5.57 -21.58 5.67
N ASP A 322 4.85 -22.68 5.92
CA ASP A 322 5.39 -24.04 5.83
C ASP A 322 5.48 -24.52 4.37
N GLU A 323 6.06 -25.70 4.15
CA GLU A 323 6.29 -26.27 2.82
C GLU A 323 5.00 -26.48 2.01
N LYS A 324 3.90 -26.92 2.65
CA LYS A 324 2.63 -27.13 1.96
C LYS A 324 2.05 -25.80 1.48
N ARG A 325 2.03 -24.80 2.37
CA ARG A 325 1.56 -23.44 2.06
C ARG A 325 2.45 -22.73 1.04
N LEU A 326 3.73 -23.10 0.95
CA LEU A 326 4.66 -22.63 -0.07
C LEU A 326 4.28 -23.19 -1.44
N LYS A 327 4.06 -24.51 -1.56
CA LYS A 327 3.65 -25.13 -2.84
C LYS A 327 2.35 -24.53 -3.38
N ASP A 328 1.33 -24.35 -2.53
CA ASP A 328 0.05 -23.75 -2.92
C ASP A 328 0.22 -22.28 -3.35
N TYR A 329 1.08 -21.53 -2.65
CA TYR A 329 1.43 -20.16 -3.01
C TYR A 329 2.09 -20.09 -4.38
N VAL A 330 3.10 -20.93 -4.63
CA VAL A 330 3.80 -21.00 -5.92
C VAL A 330 2.84 -21.42 -7.02
N LYS A 331 2.02 -22.46 -6.81
CA LYS A 331 1.02 -22.90 -7.79
C LYS A 331 0.05 -21.76 -8.14
N THR A 332 -0.33 -20.94 -7.17
CA THR A 332 -1.22 -19.79 -7.41
C THR A 332 -0.53 -18.67 -8.18
N ARG A 333 0.74 -18.37 -7.86
CA ARG A 333 1.51 -17.29 -8.52
C ARG A 333 1.91 -17.61 -9.95
N MET A 334 2.14 -18.88 -10.22
CA MET A 334 2.64 -19.34 -11.51
C MET A 334 1.53 -19.90 -12.42
N GLY A 335 0.33 -20.10 -11.87
CA GLY A 335 -0.77 -20.72 -12.58
C GLY A 335 -1.26 -19.87 -13.75
N LYS A 336 -1.15 -20.40 -14.97
CA LYS A 336 -1.53 -19.74 -16.22
C LYS A 336 -2.23 -20.68 -17.20
N ALA A 337 -2.69 -20.12 -18.32
CA ALA A 337 -3.36 -20.77 -19.45
C ALA A 337 -4.75 -21.33 -19.15
N SER A 338 -4.89 -22.26 -18.20
CA SER A 338 -6.19 -22.83 -17.80
C SER A 338 -6.18 -23.38 -16.38
N ASN A 339 -7.36 -23.75 -15.87
CA ASN A 339 -7.51 -24.41 -14.57
C ASN A 339 -6.90 -25.83 -14.51
N LYS A 340 -6.37 -26.35 -15.62
CA LYS A 340 -5.62 -27.61 -15.69
C LYS A 340 -4.11 -27.44 -15.48
N PHE A 341 -3.63 -26.24 -15.16
CA PHE A 341 -2.22 -26.00 -14.87
C PHE A 341 -1.69 -26.93 -13.76
N MET A 342 -0.59 -27.61 -14.06
CA MET A 342 0.12 -28.51 -13.18
C MET A 342 1.52 -27.97 -12.94
N LEU A 343 1.79 -27.61 -11.67
CA LEU A 343 3.11 -27.19 -11.21
C LEU A 343 4.03 -28.41 -11.09
N GLY A 344 5.20 -28.34 -11.73
CA GLY A 344 6.30 -29.28 -11.60
C GLY A 344 7.27 -28.92 -10.47
N GLU A 345 8.56 -29.13 -10.71
CA GLU A 345 9.61 -28.69 -9.79
C GLU A 345 9.69 -27.16 -9.78
N TYR A 346 9.99 -26.58 -8.61
CA TYR A 346 10.10 -25.13 -8.47
C TYR A 346 11.21 -24.73 -7.51
N LYS A 347 11.70 -23.51 -7.69
CA LYS A 347 12.66 -22.86 -6.79
C LYS A 347 12.25 -21.41 -6.58
N VAL A 348 12.22 -21.00 -5.31
CA VAL A 348 12.02 -19.61 -4.91
C VAL A 348 13.35 -19.03 -4.44
N SER A 349 13.68 -17.82 -4.89
CA SER A 349 14.88 -17.07 -4.47
C SER A 349 14.48 -15.67 -4.03
N LYS A 350 15.15 -15.13 -3.01
CA LYS A 350 14.89 -13.81 -2.42
C LYS A 350 16.20 -13.04 -2.25
N HIS A 351 16.17 -11.75 -2.55
CA HIS A 351 17.27 -10.80 -2.34
C HIS A 351 16.71 -9.54 -1.67
N GLU A 352 17.10 -9.26 -0.43
CA GLU A 352 16.44 -8.23 0.38
C GLU A 352 16.93 -6.80 0.09
N ALA A 353 18.22 -6.60 -0.23
CA ALA A 353 18.72 -5.30 -0.66
C ALA A 353 20.11 -5.36 -1.32
N PRO A 354 20.51 -4.34 -2.11
CA PRO A 354 19.81 -3.05 -2.31
C PRO A 354 18.64 -3.09 -3.30
N THR A 355 18.44 -4.19 -4.02
CA THR A 355 17.49 -4.25 -5.15
C THR A 355 16.07 -4.70 -4.80
N LEU A 356 15.81 -5.21 -3.58
CA LEU A 356 14.57 -5.86 -3.14
C LEU A 356 13.90 -6.66 -4.27
N GLU A 357 14.37 -7.90 -4.46
CA GLU A 357 13.93 -8.78 -5.53
C GLU A 357 13.49 -10.13 -4.97
N ALA A 358 12.57 -10.77 -5.69
CA ALA A 358 12.26 -12.17 -5.50
C ALA A 358 12.08 -12.83 -6.87
N SER A 359 12.39 -14.11 -6.99
CA SER A 359 12.11 -14.85 -8.22
C SER A 359 11.58 -16.23 -7.94
N ILE A 360 10.66 -16.68 -8.78
CA ILE A 360 10.17 -18.05 -8.79
C ILE A 360 10.51 -18.64 -10.16
N VAL A 361 11.17 -19.79 -10.16
CA VAL A 361 11.41 -20.60 -11.36
C VAL A 361 10.64 -21.89 -11.19
N ALA A 362 9.91 -22.32 -12.23
CA ALA A 362 9.21 -23.58 -12.20
C ALA A 362 9.16 -24.26 -13.57
N ASP A 363 9.00 -25.57 -13.55
CA ASP A 363 8.54 -26.34 -14.69
C ASP A 363 7.02 -26.55 -14.58
N PHE A 364 6.32 -26.67 -15.70
CA PHE A 364 4.87 -26.83 -15.70
C PHE A 364 4.35 -27.68 -16.87
N GLU A 365 3.12 -28.15 -16.71
CA GLU A 365 2.31 -28.78 -17.77
C GLU A 365 0.89 -28.22 -17.75
N VAL A 366 0.27 -28.06 -18.92
CA VAL A 366 -1.15 -27.71 -19.05
C VAL A 366 -1.82 -28.66 -20.06
N PRO A 367 -2.40 -29.79 -19.58
CA PRO A 367 -3.10 -30.72 -20.45
C PRO A 367 -4.31 -30.09 -21.13
N GLY A 368 -4.55 -30.47 -22.38
CA GLY A 368 -5.62 -30.00 -23.26
C GLY A 368 -5.48 -28.55 -23.74
N TYR A 369 -4.39 -27.86 -23.42
CA TYR A 369 -4.13 -26.49 -23.87
C TYR A 369 -3.23 -26.47 -25.10
N GLY A 370 -3.63 -25.71 -26.12
CA GLY A 370 -3.05 -25.86 -27.46
C GLY A 370 -3.55 -27.16 -28.11
N LYS A 371 -4.03 -27.08 -29.35
CA LYS A 371 -4.66 -28.23 -30.03
C LYS A 371 -4.06 -28.45 -31.39
N LYS A 372 -3.79 -29.73 -31.69
CA LYS A 372 -3.49 -30.17 -33.05
C LYS A 372 -4.79 -30.60 -33.74
N VAL A 373 -5.07 -30.03 -34.91
CA VAL A 373 -6.20 -30.42 -35.77
C VAL A 373 -5.65 -30.69 -37.16
N GLY A 374 -5.62 -31.97 -37.56
CA GLY A 374 -4.98 -32.40 -38.80
C GLY A 374 -3.49 -32.02 -38.82
N ASN A 375 -3.11 -31.17 -39.78
CA ASN A 375 -1.74 -30.69 -39.96
C ASN A 375 -1.49 -29.30 -39.35
N GLU A 376 -2.40 -28.79 -38.52
CA GLU A 376 -2.29 -27.46 -37.91
C GLU A 376 -2.27 -27.53 -36.38
N TYR A 377 -1.57 -26.59 -35.76
CA TYR A 377 -1.67 -26.31 -34.32
C TYR A 377 -2.36 -24.97 -34.09
N TYR A 378 -3.22 -24.93 -33.08
CA TYR A 378 -3.93 -23.73 -32.60
C TYR A 378 -3.58 -23.50 -31.14
N ILE A 379 -3.11 -22.31 -30.79
CA ILE A 379 -2.77 -21.95 -29.41
C ILE A 379 -3.04 -20.46 -29.14
N ASN A 380 -3.57 -20.14 -27.96
CA ASN A 380 -3.63 -18.77 -27.48
C ASN A 380 -2.38 -18.52 -26.63
N LEU A 381 -1.59 -17.49 -26.96
CA LEU A 381 -0.39 -17.14 -26.18
C LEU A 381 -0.63 -15.98 -25.20
N ASN A 382 -1.88 -15.55 -24.98
CA ASN A 382 -2.25 -14.74 -23.83
C ASN A 382 -2.60 -15.69 -22.67
N LEU A 383 -1.59 -16.43 -22.18
CA LEU A 383 -1.78 -17.47 -21.16
C LEU A 383 -2.35 -16.88 -19.86
N GLU A 384 -1.95 -15.65 -19.54
CA GLU A 384 -2.60 -14.81 -18.55
C GLU A 384 -3.23 -13.62 -19.25
N LYS A 385 -4.36 -13.18 -18.72
CA LYS A 385 -5.12 -12.06 -19.28
C LYS A 385 -5.10 -10.96 -18.23
N LEU A 386 -4.02 -10.19 -18.22
CA LEU A 386 -3.70 -9.18 -17.20
C LEU A 386 -4.84 -8.19 -16.90
N PHE A 387 -5.78 -8.04 -17.83
CA PHE A 387 -6.90 -7.10 -17.72
C PHE A 387 -8.30 -7.75 -17.68
N GLU A 388 -8.44 -9.08 -17.68
CA GLU A 388 -9.74 -9.78 -17.81
C GLU A 388 -10.72 -9.43 -16.68
N ASN A 389 -10.22 -9.30 -15.45
CA ASN A 389 -11.04 -9.05 -14.25
C ASN A 389 -11.06 -7.57 -13.83
N GLN A 390 -10.76 -6.66 -14.75
CA GLN A 390 -10.67 -5.23 -14.45
C GLN A 390 -11.95 -4.44 -14.77
N LEU A 391 -12.96 -5.05 -15.40
CA LEU A 391 -14.22 -4.39 -15.71
C LEU A 391 -14.96 -3.99 -14.44
N ILE A 392 -15.36 -2.73 -14.35
CA ILE A 392 -16.12 -2.19 -13.23
C ILE A 392 -17.61 -2.21 -13.57
N ASP A 393 -18.43 -2.88 -12.77
CA ASP A 393 -19.89 -2.81 -12.87
C ASP A 393 -20.36 -1.42 -12.39
N THR A 394 -20.51 -0.47 -13.32
CA THR A 394 -20.86 0.93 -13.01
C THR A 394 -22.29 1.08 -12.53
N ALA A 395 -23.16 0.08 -12.73
CA ALA A 395 -24.49 0.07 -12.15
C ALA A 395 -24.43 -0.19 -10.64
N LYS A 396 -23.53 -1.08 -10.19
CA LYS A 396 -23.38 -1.45 -8.77
C LYS A 396 -22.38 -0.60 -8.00
N ARG A 397 -21.21 -0.31 -8.58
CA ARG A 397 -20.13 0.38 -7.86
C ARG A 397 -20.30 1.89 -7.94
N LYS A 398 -20.56 2.52 -6.80
CA LYS A 398 -20.65 3.98 -6.64
C LYS A 398 -19.57 4.60 -5.76
N VAL A 399 -18.67 3.76 -5.25
CA VAL A 399 -17.55 4.15 -4.38
C VAL A 399 -16.22 4.02 -5.14
N PRO A 400 -15.18 4.80 -4.77
CA PRO A 400 -13.89 4.77 -5.45
C PRO A 400 -13.23 3.37 -5.46
N LYS A 401 -12.27 3.18 -6.37
CA LYS A 401 -11.37 2.01 -6.41
C LYS A 401 -9.95 2.43 -6.07
N GLN A 402 -9.35 1.81 -5.07
CA GLN A 402 -7.98 2.05 -4.65
C GLN A 402 -7.05 1.00 -5.26
N PHE A 403 -5.87 1.45 -5.67
CA PHE A 403 -4.76 0.60 -6.07
C PHE A 403 -3.66 0.75 -5.03
N GLU A 404 -3.06 -0.37 -4.63
CA GLU A 404 -2.04 -0.36 -3.59
C GLU A 404 -0.79 0.40 -4.06
N PHE A 405 -0.37 0.24 -5.30
CA PHE A 405 0.75 0.99 -5.85
C PHE A 405 0.67 1.07 -7.37
N LYS A 406 1.46 1.97 -7.96
CA LYS A 406 1.74 1.97 -9.39
C LYS A 406 2.79 0.89 -9.68
N GLY A 407 2.62 0.17 -10.78
CA GLY A 407 3.51 -0.93 -11.14
C GLY A 407 3.37 -1.33 -12.59
N GLN A 408 4.29 -2.17 -13.05
CA GLN A 408 4.30 -2.73 -14.39
C GLN A 408 4.40 -4.25 -14.35
N ILE A 409 3.58 -4.93 -15.15
CA ILE A 409 3.67 -6.37 -15.37
C ILE A 409 4.02 -6.59 -16.84
N THR A 410 5.09 -7.34 -17.08
CA THR A 410 5.56 -7.75 -18.41
C THR A 410 5.51 -9.28 -18.47
N GLU A 411 4.86 -9.83 -19.49
CA GLU A 411 4.84 -11.27 -19.75
C GLU A 411 5.41 -11.57 -21.13
N HIS A 412 6.32 -12.53 -21.19
CA HIS A 412 6.88 -13.08 -22.41
C HIS A 412 6.51 -14.55 -22.52
N HIS A 413 5.53 -14.86 -23.37
CA HIS A 413 5.12 -16.23 -23.68
C HIS A 413 5.79 -16.66 -24.99
N ILE A 414 6.73 -17.59 -24.88
CA ILE A 414 7.68 -17.98 -25.93
C ILE A 414 7.37 -19.40 -26.36
N LEU A 415 6.75 -19.57 -27.52
CA LEU A 415 6.43 -20.88 -28.08
C LEU A 415 7.51 -21.33 -29.05
N GLU A 416 8.11 -22.49 -28.79
CA GLU A 416 8.94 -23.20 -29.77
C GLU A 416 8.07 -23.73 -30.92
N ILE A 417 8.45 -23.41 -32.16
CA ILE A 417 7.76 -23.91 -33.34
C ILE A 417 8.23 -25.36 -33.57
N PRO A 418 7.31 -26.35 -33.61
CA PRO A 418 7.69 -27.74 -33.86
C PRO A 418 8.44 -27.91 -35.20
N GLN A 419 9.36 -28.86 -35.25
CA GLN A 419 10.10 -29.16 -36.48
C GLN A 419 9.14 -29.48 -37.64
N GLY A 420 9.37 -28.86 -38.80
CA GLY A 420 8.52 -29.04 -39.99
C GLY A 420 7.23 -28.23 -39.97
N TYR A 421 7.10 -27.25 -39.08
CA TYR A 421 5.98 -26.31 -39.04
C TYR A 421 6.45 -24.87 -39.23
N GLN A 422 5.52 -24.00 -39.63
CA GLN A 422 5.69 -22.55 -39.67
C GLN A 422 4.48 -21.84 -39.09
N VAL A 423 4.67 -20.61 -38.59
CA VAL A 423 3.56 -19.72 -38.24
C VAL A 423 2.86 -19.27 -39.52
N SER A 424 1.62 -19.71 -39.72
CA SER A 424 0.74 -19.30 -40.83
C SER A 424 -0.13 -18.10 -40.46
N TYR A 425 -0.52 -18.00 -39.19
CA TYR A 425 -1.24 -16.83 -38.66
C TYR A 425 -0.74 -16.48 -37.25
N HIS A 426 -0.58 -15.18 -37.01
CA HIS A 426 -0.56 -14.61 -35.68
C HIS A 426 -1.35 -13.30 -35.69
N PRO A 427 -1.86 -12.85 -34.53
CA PRO A 427 -2.66 -11.63 -34.46
C PRO A 427 -1.82 -10.38 -34.71
N GLU A 428 -2.48 -9.27 -35.05
CA GLU A 428 -1.84 -7.96 -35.11
C GLU A 428 -1.42 -7.47 -33.71
N ASN A 429 -0.43 -6.58 -33.66
CA ASN A 429 -0.04 -5.93 -32.41
C ASN A 429 -1.13 -4.97 -31.95
N PHE A 430 -1.34 -4.91 -30.64
CA PHE A 430 -2.37 -4.09 -30.03
C PHE A 430 -1.78 -3.23 -28.92
N GLU A 431 -2.24 -1.99 -28.82
CA GLU A 431 -1.82 -1.06 -27.78
C GLU A 431 -2.95 -0.11 -27.41
N ILE A 432 -3.08 0.14 -26.11
CA ILE A 432 -3.95 1.17 -25.54
C ILE A 432 -3.14 1.94 -24.51
N GLU A 433 -3.29 3.25 -24.56
CA GLU A 433 -2.83 4.15 -23.51
C GLU A 433 -3.99 5.01 -23.02
N THR A 434 -4.16 5.06 -21.70
CA THR A 434 -5.10 5.94 -21.00
C THR A 434 -4.37 6.69 -19.89
N PRO A 435 -5.01 7.69 -19.27
CA PRO A 435 -4.48 8.29 -18.04
C PRO A 435 -4.34 7.31 -16.87
N PHE A 436 -5.03 6.16 -16.90
CA PHE A 436 -5.13 5.22 -15.78
C PHE A 436 -4.19 4.02 -15.91
N TYR A 437 -3.97 3.56 -17.15
CA TYR A 437 -3.12 2.42 -17.47
C TYR A 437 -2.66 2.45 -18.92
N GLN A 438 -1.63 1.66 -19.20
CA GLN A 438 -1.20 1.30 -20.55
C GLN A 438 -1.23 -0.23 -20.68
N LEU A 439 -1.74 -0.75 -21.79
CA LEU A 439 -1.70 -2.16 -22.14
C LEU A 439 -1.14 -2.31 -23.56
N SER A 440 -0.17 -3.18 -23.75
CA SER A 440 0.26 -3.62 -25.08
C SER A 440 0.32 -5.13 -25.18
N ILE A 441 0.00 -5.68 -26.35
CA ILE A 441 0.11 -7.09 -26.70
C ILE A 441 0.81 -7.14 -28.06
N ARG A 442 2.00 -7.75 -28.11
CA ARG A 442 2.83 -7.79 -29.31
C ARG A 442 3.24 -9.21 -29.66
N TYR A 443 3.15 -9.57 -30.93
CA TYR A 443 3.57 -10.87 -31.46
C TYR A 443 4.80 -10.70 -32.34
N THR A 444 5.87 -11.41 -32.01
CA THR A 444 7.13 -11.38 -32.76
C THR A 444 7.50 -12.77 -33.26
N LYS A 445 7.53 -12.95 -34.58
CA LYS A 445 7.99 -14.18 -35.24
C LYS A 445 9.51 -14.17 -35.34
N GLN A 446 10.14 -15.26 -34.95
CA GLN A 446 11.56 -15.55 -35.16
C GLN A 446 11.70 -16.89 -35.90
N ALA A 447 12.92 -17.28 -36.27
CA ALA A 447 13.16 -18.46 -37.11
C ALA A 447 12.59 -19.76 -36.53
N ASN A 448 12.68 -19.98 -35.22
CA ASN A 448 12.26 -21.22 -34.55
C ASN A 448 11.24 -21.01 -33.42
N ARG A 449 10.72 -19.80 -33.27
CA ARG A 449 9.80 -19.46 -32.18
C ARG A 449 8.87 -18.30 -32.53
N ILE A 450 7.77 -18.22 -31.81
CA ILE A 450 6.91 -17.03 -31.78
C ILE A 450 6.77 -16.56 -30.33
N ILE A 451 6.87 -15.24 -30.14
CA ILE A 451 6.85 -14.62 -28.81
C ILE A 451 5.62 -13.71 -28.74
N ALA A 452 4.73 -13.95 -27.78
CA ALA A 452 3.71 -13.00 -27.38
C ALA A 452 4.22 -12.22 -26.15
N THR A 453 4.26 -10.90 -26.24
CA THR A 453 4.66 -10.01 -25.15
C THR A 453 3.48 -9.16 -24.72
N GLN A 454 3.10 -9.25 -23.45
CA GLN A 454 2.09 -8.39 -22.84
C GLN A 454 2.77 -7.42 -21.87
N VAL A 455 2.38 -6.15 -21.89
CA VAL A 455 2.84 -5.16 -20.90
C VAL A 455 1.62 -4.42 -20.36
N LEU A 456 1.36 -4.52 -19.05
CA LEU A 456 0.36 -3.73 -18.34
C LEU A 456 1.06 -2.79 -17.35
N THR A 457 0.85 -1.48 -17.51
CA THR A 457 1.31 -0.46 -16.54
C THR A 457 0.11 0.17 -15.86
N THR A 458 0.04 0.11 -14.54
CA THR A 458 -0.96 0.82 -13.72
C THR A 458 -0.41 2.20 -13.33
N LYS A 459 -1.13 3.27 -13.68
CA LYS A 459 -0.67 4.67 -13.55
C LYS A 459 -1.34 5.45 -12.42
N VAL A 460 -2.34 4.89 -11.74
CA VAL A 460 -3.11 5.56 -10.69
C VAL A 460 -3.11 4.78 -9.38
N LEU A 461 -3.27 5.50 -8.27
CA LEU A 461 -3.50 4.92 -6.94
C LEU A 461 -4.98 4.91 -6.55
N MET A 462 -5.82 5.65 -7.28
CA MET A 462 -7.25 5.75 -7.02
C MET A 462 -8.02 6.10 -8.29
N LEU A 463 -9.19 5.47 -8.46
CA LEU A 463 -10.19 5.81 -9.48
C LEU A 463 -11.45 6.29 -8.78
N GLN A 464 -11.92 7.47 -9.17
CA GLN A 464 -13.17 8.03 -8.72
C GLN A 464 -14.36 7.46 -9.53
N PRO A 465 -15.58 7.40 -8.98
CA PRO A 465 -16.74 6.85 -9.68
C PRO A 465 -17.02 7.49 -11.05
N ASN A 466 -16.77 8.79 -11.19
CA ASN A 466 -16.92 9.52 -12.45
C ASN A 466 -15.87 9.14 -13.52
N GLN A 467 -14.87 8.34 -13.18
CA GLN A 467 -13.82 7.86 -14.10
C GLN A 467 -14.08 6.42 -14.58
N PHE A 468 -15.07 5.70 -14.03
CA PHE A 468 -15.27 4.29 -14.34
C PHE A 468 -15.66 4.02 -15.80
N ASP A 469 -16.46 4.88 -16.42
CA ASP A 469 -16.80 4.73 -17.83
C ASP A 469 -15.56 4.89 -18.72
N ALA A 470 -14.67 5.84 -18.40
CA ALA A 470 -13.41 6.02 -19.12
C ALA A 470 -12.44 4.85 -18.90
N TRP A 471 -12.42 4.26 -17.70
CA TRP A 471 -11.67 3.04 -17.40
C TRP A 471 -12.16 1.83 -18.21
N ASN A 472 -13.48 1.67 -18.32
CA ASN A 472 -14.13 0.56 -19.01
C ASN A 472 -14.18 0.69 -20.54
N ALA A 473 -14.08 1.91 -21.07
CA ALA A 473 -14.29 2.20 -22.49
C ALA A 473 -13.56 1.26 -23.48
N PRO A 474 -12.29 0.87 -23.26
CA PRO A 474 -11.59 -0.01 -24.20
C PRO A 474 -11.74 -1.52 -23.89
N MET A 475 -12.46 -1.91 -22.83
CA MET A 475 -12.49 -3.28 -22.33
C MET A 475 -12.92 -4.31 -23.37
N ALA A 476 -13.92 -3.99 -24.20
CA ALA A 476 -14.38 -4.88 -25.26
C ALA A 476 -13.29 -5.17 -26.31
N LYS A 477 -12.48 -4.16 -26.65
CA LYS A 477 -11.35 -4.32 -27.58
C LYS A 477 -10.27 -5.21 -26.95
N ILE A 478 -9.96 -4.99 -25.67
CA ILE A 478 -8.99 -5.81 -24.92
C ILE A 478 -9.45 -7.28 -24.87
N GLN A 479 -10.72 -7.52 -24.53
CA GLN A 479 -11.29 -8.87 -24.47
C GLN A 479 -11.29 -9.59 -25.82
N ALA A 480 -11.40 -8.87 -26.93
CA ALA A 480 -11.25 -9.46 -28.26
C ALA A 480 -9.82 -9.98 -28.48
N GLN A 481 -8.80 -9.20 -28.09
CA GLN A 481 -7.40 -9.63 -28.21
C GLN A 481 -7.11 -10.90 -27.41
N TYR A 482 -7.67 -11.03 -26.20
CA TYR A 482 -7.49 -12.22 -25.37
C TYR A 482 -8.14 -13.49 -25.94
N LYS A 483 -8.95 -13.40 -26.99
CA LYS A 483 -9.54 -14.56 -27.69
C LYS A 483 -8.72 -15.01 -28.90
N GLU A 484 -7.78 -14.19 -29.35
CA GLU A 484 -6.97 -14.48 -30.53
C GLU A 484 -6.09 -15.73 -30.35
N GLN A 485 -5.82 -16.43 -31.45
CA GLN A 485 -5.01 -17.64 -31.46
C GLN A 485 -3.94 -17.56 -32.55
N ILE A 486 -2.79 -18.15 -32.30
CA ILE A 486 -1.76 -18.41 -33.30
C ILE A 486 -2.06 -19.74 -33.99
N VAL A 487 -1.83 -19.78 -35.31
CA VAL A 487 -1.92 -21.00 -36.11
C VAL A 487 -0.53 -21.35 -36.64
N LEU A 488 -0.13 -22.60 -36.42
CA LEU A 488 1.04 -23.19 -37.06
C LEU A 488 0.57 -24.22 -38.09
N GLU A 489 1.11 -24.17 -39.29
CA GLU A 489 0.84 -25.16 -40.34
C GLU A 489 2.10 -25.97 -40.66
N LYS A 490 1.92 -27.18 -41.15
CA LYS A 490 3.02 -28.03 -41.61
C LYS A 490 3.60 -27.48 -42.92
N LEU A 491 4.92 -27.41 -43.01
CA LEU A 491 5.68 -27.02 -44.21
C LEU A 491 5.46 -27.98 -45.39
#